data_AF-A0A497DGK9-F1
#
_entry.id   AF-A0A497DGK9-F1
#
_cell.length_a   1.000
_cell.length_b   1.000
_cell.length_c   1.000
_cell.angle_alpha   90.00
_cell.angle_beta   90.00
_cell.angle_gamma   90.00
#
_symmetry.space_group_name_H-M   'P 1'
#
loop_
_entity.id
_entity.type
_entity.pdbx_description
1 polymer ?
#
loop_
_entity_poly.entity_id
_entity_poly.type
_entity_poly.pdbx_seq_one_letter_code
_entity_poly.pdbx_strand_id
1 'polypeptide(L)' 'MNRDILINRTINKITLLPDWRLEEISDYVDFLLKLNNDKEITNDIMKLISSSKSFNFLNNEEDVYDESDLIEKFQ' A
#
# COMPACT_ATOMS: atom_id res chain seq x y z
N MET A 1 -25.16 -2.18 11.63
CA MET A 1 -25.14 -0.79 12.14
C MET A 1 -25.22 0.13 10.92
N ASN A 2 -26.23 1.00 10.81
CA ASN A 2 -26.39 1.86 9.64
C ASN A 2 -25.36 3.01 9.68
N ARG A 3 -24.68 3.27 8.57
CA ARG A 3 -23.69 4.35 8.40
C ARG A 3 -24.28 5.71 8.79
N ASP A 4 -25.53 5.97 8.44
CA ASP A 4 -26.20 7.25 8.73
C ASP A 4 -26.41 7.45 10.23
N ILE A 5 -26.76 6.37 10.95
CA ILE A 5 -26.92 6.41 12.41
C ILE A 5 -25.58 6.72 13.08
N LEU A 6 -24.49 6.15 12.58
CA LEU A 6 -23.15 6.39 13.11
C LEU A 6 -22.73 7.84 12.86
N ILE A 7 -22.89 8.35 11.63
CA ILE A 7 -22.57 9.72 11.26
C ILE A 7 -23.32 10.71 12.15
N ASN A 8 -24.64 10.55 12.27
CA ASN A 8 -25.47 11.45 13.07
C ASN A 8 -25.09 11.42 14.57
N ARG A 9 -24.80 10.24 15.13
CA ARG A 9 -24.29 10.14 16.52
C ARG A 9 -22.94 10.82 16.69
N THR A 10 -22.06 10.74 15.70
CA THR A 10 -20.74 11.37 15.75
C THR A 10 -20.84 12.88 15.68
N ILE A 11 -21.64 13.43 14.75
CA ILE A 11 -21.88 14.88 14.65
C ILE A 11 -22.42 15.43 15.98
N ASN A 12 -23.46 14.80 16.54
CA ASN A 12 -24.04 15.22 17.82
C ASN A 12 -23.05 15.22 18.99
N LYS A 13 -22.05 14.33 18.95
CA LYS A 13 -21.00 14.29 19.97
C LYS A 13 -19.95 15.38 19.76
N ILE A 14 -19.53 15.58 18.51
CA ILE A 14 -18.54 16.59 18.13
C ILE A 14 -19.07 17.99 18.47
N THR A 15 -20.36 18.27 18.23
CA THR A 15 -20.98 19.57 18.54
C THR A 15 -21.00 19.94 20.03
N LEU A 16 -20.77 18.97 20.94
CA LEU A 16 -20.69 19.22 22.38
C LEU A 16 -19.28 19.55 22.87
N LEU A 17 -18.29 19.48 21.98
CA LEU A 17 -16.90 19.73 22.32
C LEU A 17 -16.55 21.22 22.18
N PRO A 18 -15.58 21.70 22.98
CA PRO A 18 -15.05 23.06 22.83
C PRO A 18 -14.23 23.20 21.54
N ASP A 19 -14.13 24.43 21.01
CA ASP A 19 -13.54 24.71 19.69
C ASP A 19 -12.13 24.13 19.49
N TRP A 20 -11.27 24.18 20.51
CA TRP A 20 -9.91 23.62 20.44
C TRP A 20 -9.87 22.10 20.21
N ARG A 21 -10.89 21.37 20.67
CA ARG A 21 -11.04 19.92 20.38
C ARG A 21 -11.57 19.69 18.98
N LEU A 22 -12.36 20.62 18.43
CA LEU A 22 -12.86 20.52 17.06
C LEU A 22 -11.71 20.60 16.06
N GLU A 23 -10.76 21.51 16.31
CA GLU A 23 -9.54 21.65 15.52
C GLU A 23 -8.71 20.35 15.54
N GLU A 24 -8.44 19.80 16.74
CA GLU A 24 -7.72 18.52 16.89
C GLU A 24 -8.41 17.35 16.16
N ILE A 25 -9.75 17.29 16.22
CA ILE A 25 -10.52 16.26 15.51
C ILE A 25 -10.44 16.47 14.00
N SER A 26 -10.52 17.71 13.53
CA SER A 26 -10.39 18.03 12.10
C SER A 26 -9.04 17.57 11.57
N ASP A 27 -7.96 17.95 12.25
CA ASP A 27 -6.60 17.57 11.90
C ASP A 27 -6.42 16.05 11.87
N TYR A 28 -7.01 15.35 12.85
CA TYR A 28 -6.96 13.90 12.90
C TYR A 28 -7.74 13.23 11.76
N VAL A 29 -8.90 13.77 11.40
CA VAL A 29 -9.68 13.27 10.25
C VAL A 29 -8.91 13.49 8.94
N ASP A 30 -8.29 14.66 8.76
CA ASP A 30 -7.45 14.95 7.59
C ASP A 30 -6.25 14.00 7.51
N PHE A 31 -5.61 13.71 8.65
CA PHE A 31 -4.56 12.71 8.73
C PHE A 31 -5.05 11.32 8.28
N LEU A 32 -6.21 10.87 8.75
CA LEU A 32 -6.77 9.57 8.37
C LEU A 32 -7.11 9.48 6.87
N LEU A 33 -7.66 10.55 6.31
CA LEU A 33 -7.97 10.64 4.88
C LEU A 33 -6.71 10.55 4.04
N LYS A 34 -5.66 11.29 4.41
CA LYS A 34 -4.36 11.22 3.75
C LYS A 34 -3.75 9.83 3.83
N LEU A 35 -3.76 9.22 5.01
CA LEU A 35 -3.21 7.87 5.21
C LEU A 35 -3.92 6.82 4.35
N ASN A 36 -5.24 6.90 4.20
CA ASN A 36 -5.97 5.98 3.33
C ASN A 36 -5.59 6.18 1.86
N ASN A 37 -5.47 7.42 1.40
CA ASN A 37 -5.04 7.73 0.05
C ASN A 37 -3.61 7.21 -0.22
N ASP A 38 -2.68 7.45 0.69
CA ASP A 38 -1.28 6.99 0.56
C ASP A 38 -1.19 5.45 0.50
N LYS A 39 -2.03 4.74 1.27
CA LYS A 39 -2.12 3.27 1.21
C LYS A 39 -2.66 2.79 -0.13
N GLU A 40 -3.70 3.43 -0.65
CA GLU A 40 -4.30 3.10 -1.95
C GLU A 40 -3.27 3.32 -3.08
N ILE A 41 -2.61 4.47 -3.09
CA ILE A 41 -1.53 4.79 -4.03
C ILE A 41 -0.41 3.75 -3.96
N THR A 42 0.04 3.40 -2.76
CA THR A 42 1.10 2.40 -2.57
C THR A 42 0.71 1.03 -3.11
N ASN A 43 -0.51 0.59 -2.83
CA ASN A 43 -1.03 -0.69 -3.33
C ASN A 43 -1.11 -0.70 -4.86
N ASP A 44 -1.54 0.40 -5.47
CA ASP A 44 -1.65 0.49 -6.91
C ASP A 44 -0.28 0.58 -7.60
N ILE A 45 0.71 1.25 -6.99
CA ILE A 45 2.11 1.18 -7.43
C ILE A 45 2.61 -0.26 -7.41
N MET A 46 2.37 -1.00 -6.31
CA MET A 46 2.77 -2.40 -6.21
C MET A 46 2.11 -3.27 -7.29
N LYS A 47 0.81 -3.08 -7.56
CA LYS A 47 0.11 -3.77 -8.64
C LYS A 47 0.74 -3.45 -10.00
N LEU A 48 0.99 -2.17 -10.29
CA LEU A 48 1.60 -1.74 -11.54
C LEU A 48 2.98 -2.38 -11.73
N ILE A 49 3.82 -2.38 -10.69
CA ILE A 49 5.13 -3.04 -10.72
C ILE A 49 4.99 -4.55 -10.94
N SER A 50 4.08 -5.23 -10.22
CA SER A 50 3.88 -6.67 -10.36
C SER A 50 3.32 -7.09 -11.72
N SER A 51 2.49 -6.24 -12.34
CA SER A 51 1.95 -6.45 -13.69
C SER A 51 2.93 -6.02 -14.80
N SER A 52 3.98 -5.28 -14.44
CA SER A 52 4.93 -4.74 -15.40
C SER A 52 5.88 -5.84 -15.88
N LYS A 53 5.88 -6.05 -17.20
CA LYS A 53 6.85 -6.95 -17.86
C LYS A 53 8.30 -6.49 -17.69
N SER A 54 8.53 -5.25 -17.24
CA SER A 54 9.87 -4.67 -17.10
C SER A 54 10.75 -5.43 -16.12
N PHE A 55 10.16 -6.16 -15.17
CA PHE A 55 10.88 -6.96 -14.16
C PHE A 55 10.79 -8.47 -14.38
N ASN A 56 10.23 -8.93 -15.51
CA ASN A 56 10.10 -10.37 -15.78
C ASN A 56 11.45 -11.09 -15.85
N PHE A 57 12.53 -10.37 -16.18
CA PHE A 57 13.89 -10.91 -16.17
C PHE A 57 14.33 -11.38 -14.78
N LEU A 58 13.77 -10.83 -13.68
CA LEU A 58 14.06 -11.29 -12.31
C LEU A 58 13.42 -12.64 -11.97
N ASN A 59 12.39 -13.04 -12.73
CA ASN A 59 11.72 -14.34 -12.54
C ASN A 59 12.33 -15.45 -13.39
N ASN A 60 13.25 -15.10 -14.29
CA ASN A 60 14.02 -16.05 -15.05
C ASN A 60 15.38 -16.18 -14.37
N GLU A 61 15.60 -17.27 -13.65
CA GLU A 61 16.97 -17.67 -13.34
C GLU A 61 17.63 -18.06 -14.67
N GLU A 62 18.69 -17.36 -15.04
CA GLU A 62 19.52 -17.73 -16.19
C GLU A 62 20.23 -19.03 -15.80
N ASP A 63 20.16 -20.08 -16.62
CA ASP A 63 20.89 -21.34 -16.37
C ASP A 63 22.40 -21.02 -16.41
N VAL A 64 23.00 -20.86 -15.22
CA VAL A 64 24.31 -20.19 -15.11
C VAL A 64 25.44 -21.08 -15.63
N TYR A 65 25.38 -22.40 -15.41
CA TYR A 65 26.29 -23.42 -15.96
C TYR A 65 25.65 -24.80 -15.78
N ASP A 66 25.84 -25.71 -16.73
CA ASP A 66 25.43 -27.12 -16.66
C ASP A 66 26.65 -28.07 -16.74
N GLU A 67 26.48 -29.33 -16.36
CA GLU A 67 27.53 -30.36 -16.49
C GLU A 67 28.04 -30.49 -17.93
N SER A 68 27.21 -30.11 -18.91
CA SER A 68 27.55 -30.03 -20.33
C SER A 68 28.60 -28.95 -20.67
N ASP A 69 28.84 -27.97 -19.80
CA ASP A 69 29.87 -26.93 -19.98
C ASP A 69 31.29 -27.38 -19.55
N LEU A 70 31.43 -28.58 -18.98
CA LEU A 70 32.71 -29.11 -18.52
C LEU A 70 33.62 -29.50 -19.69
N ILE A 71 34.80 -28.88 -19.78
CA ILE A 71 35.83 -29.26 -20.76
C ILE A 71 36.68 -30.39 -20.17
N GLU A 72 36.56 -31.59 -20.74
CA GLU A 72 37.34 -32.77 -20.35
C GLU A 72 38.81 -32.58 -20.74
N LYS A 73 39.71 -32.60 -19.74
CA LYS A 73 41.16 -32.60 -19.97
C LYS A 73 41.69 -34.02 -19.89
N PHE A 74 42.17 -34.55 -21.02
CA PHE A 74 42.97 -35.78 -21.04
C PHE A 74 44.40 -35.47 -20.59
N GLN A 75 44.91 -36.30 -19.67
CA GLN A 75 46.29 -36.26 -19.16
C GLN A 75 47.10 -37.44 -19.70
#